data_AF-A0A7V0PMV7-F1
#
_entry.id   AF-A0A7V0PMV7-F1
#
_cell.length_a   1.000
_cell.length_b   1.000
_cell.length_c   1.000
_cell.angle_alpha   90.00
_cell.angle_beta   90.00
_cell.angle_gamma   90.00
#
_symmetry.space_group_name_H-M   'P 1'
#
loop_
_entity.id
_entity.type
_entity.pdbx_description
1 polymer ?
#
loop_
_entity_poly.entity_id
_entity_poly.type
_entity_poly.pdbx_seq_one_letter_code
_entity_poly.pdbx_strand_id
1 'polypeptide(L)'
;MAMLIEFNVANFRSFKDRQSLSLVASSGSEHREQNVSTTGIAGLDLLRTAVLYGPNAAGKSNLFHALRALQVLVQFSATALQQG
;
A
#
# COMPACT_ATOMS: atom_id res chain seq x y z
N MET A 1 11.11 -5.82 -10.78
CA MET A 1 9.92 -6.13 -9.95
C MET A 1 9.44 -4.83 -9.32
N ALA A 2 8.13 -4.59 -9.22
CA ALA A 2 7.58 -3.42 -8.54
C ALA A 2 7.25 -3.78 -7.08
N MET A 3 7.54 -2.88 -6.13
CA MET A 3 7.19 -3.03 -4.71
C MET A 3 6.34 -1.84 -4.27
N LEU A 4 5.37 -2.09 -3.40
CA LEU A 4 4.56 -1.02 -2.80
C LEU A 4 5.41 -0.34 -1.72
N ILE A 5 5.58 0.98 -1.83
CA ILE A 5 6.28 1.78 -0.81
C ILE A 5 5.29 2.22 0.27
N GLU A 6 4.28 2.97 -0.14
CA GLU A 6 3.23 3.48 0.73
C GLU A 6 1.90 3.58 -0.02
N PHE A 7 0.81 3.29 0.67
CA PHE A 7 -0.54 3.53 0.21
C PHE A 7 -1.29 4.42 1.20
N ASN A 8 -2.00 5.43 0.68
CA ASN A 8 -2.79 6.37 1.47
C ASN A 8 -4.24 6.36 1.03
N VAL A 9 -5.17 6.38 1.98
CA VAL A 9 -6.61 6.45 1.72
C VAL A 9 -7.28 7.39 2.71
N ALA A 10 -8.20 8.22 2.22
CA ALA A 10 -9.07 9.08 3.02
C ALA A 10 -10.44 9.17 2.33
N ASN A 11 -11.49 9.53 3.06
CA ASN A 11 -12.85 9.66 2.54
C ASN A 11 -13.31 8.48 1.67
N PHE A 12 -13.03 7.25 2.11
CA PHE A 12 -13.37 6.02 1.39
C PHE A 12 -14.01 5.00 2.32
N ARG A 13 -15.29 4.71 2.11
CA ARG A 13 -16.08 3.77 2.93
C ARG A 13 -15.94 4.09 4.44
N SER A 14 -15.31 3.21 5.22
CA SER A 14 -15.12 3.39 6.67
C SER A 14 -13.93 4.29 7.04
N PHE A 15 -13.15 4.77 6.07
CA PHE A 15 -12.03 5.69 6.31
C PHE A 15 -12.51 7.13 6.13
N LYS A 16 -12.75 7.83 7.25
CA LYS A 16 -13.01 9.27 7.25
C LYS A 16 -11.68 10.01 7.07
N ASP A 17 -10.81 9.90 8.07
CA ASP A 17 -9.49 10.53 8.09
C ASP A 17 -8.45 9.70 7.34
N ARG A 18 -7.36 10.35 6.90
CA ARG A 18 -6.27 9.70 6.16
C ARG A 18 -5.66 8.55 6.97
N GLN A 19 -5.60 7.38 6.36
CA GLN A 19 -4.85 6.23 6.82
C GLN A 19 -3.70 5.95 5.87
N SER A 20 -2.55 5.52 6.42
CA SER A 20 -1.34 5.18 5.66
C SER A 20 -0.92 3.75 5.95
N LEU A 21 -0.68 2.97 4.90
CA LEU A 21 0.02 1.68 4.95
C LEU A 21 1.41 1.88 4.33
N SER A 22 2.43 1.96 5.16
CA SER A 22 3.83 2.02 4.73
C SER A 22 4.48 0.64 4.82
N LEU A 23 5.20 0.23 3.76
CA LEU A 23 6.04 -0.95 3.74
C LEU A 23 7.53 -0.59 3.79
N VAL A 24 7.88 0.64 4.19
CA VAL A 24 9.26 0.98 4.49
C VAL A 24 9.72 0.15 5.68
N ALA A 25 10.79 -0.62 5.49
CA ALA A 25 11.35 -1.47 6.53
C ALA A 25 11.89 -0.59 7.66
N SER A 26 11.66 -1.02 8.91
CA SER A 26 12.25 -0.36 10.07
C SER A 26 13.75 -0.66 10.14
N SER A 27 14.44 0.02 11.06
CA SER A 27 15.84 -0.25 11.39
C SER A 27 16.06 -1.57 12.14
N GLY A 28 14.99 -2.32 12.43
CA GLY A 28 15.06 -3.61 13.10
C GLY A 28 15.79 -4.67 12.25
N SER A 29 16.50 -5.57 12.91
CA SER A 29 17.17 -6.71 12.29
C SER A 29 16.31 -7.97 12.25
N GLU A 30 15.22 -8.00 13.00
CA GLU A 30 14.31 -9.14 13.07
C GLU A 30 13.74 -9.49 11.69
N HIS A 31 13.87 -10.75 11.28
CA HIS A 31 13.43 -11.25 9.97
C HIS A 31 13.97 -10.50 8.74
N ARG A 32 15.02 -9.67 8.89
CA ARG A 32 15.53 -8.81 7.82
C ARG A 32 15.99 -9.60 6.59
N GLU A 33 16.67 -10.72 6.81
CA GLU A 33 17.12 -11.61 5.73
C GLU A 33 15.96 -12.25 4.95
N GLN A 34 14.80 -12.42 5.60
CA GLN A 34 13.65 -13.17 5.07
C GLN A 34 12.60 -12.25 4.46
N ASN A 35 12.29 -11.12 5.09
CA ASN A 35 11.16 -10.25 4.77
C ASN A 35 11.55 -8.84 4.32
N VAL A 36 12.84 -8.51 4.17
CA VAL A 36 13.29 -7.20 3.66
C VAL A 36 13.96 -7.34 2.30
N SER A 37 13.65 -6.42 1.40
CA SER A 37 14.34 -6.23 0.12
C SER A 37 15.08 -4.91 0.13
N THR A 38 16.37 -4.96 -0.18
CA THR A 38 17.20 -3.76 -0.33
C THR A 38 16.96 -3.12 -1.69
N THR A 39 16.66 -1.83 -1.71
CA THR A 39 16.42 -1.08 -2.95
C THR A 39 17.69 -0.41 -3.50
N GLY A 40 18.74 -0.31 -2.69
CA GLY A 40 19.95 0.46 -3.00
C GLY A 40 19.81 1.97 -2.78
N ILE A 41 18.62 2.44 -2.37
CA ILE A 41 18.35 3.84 -2.03
C ILE A 41 18.46 3.97 -0.51
N ALA A 42 19.30 4.91 -0.06
CA ALA A 42 19.53 5.15 1.36
C ALA A 42 18.21 5.42 2.11
N GLY A 43 17.95 4.63 3.15
CA GLY A 43 16.75 4.76 3.97
C GLY A 43 15.46 4.21 3.35
N LEU A 44 15.51 3.53 2.20
CA LEU A 44 14.33 3.01 1.50
C LEU A 44 14.41 1.50 1.29
N ASP A 45 14.73 0.73 2.33
CA ASP A 45 14.52 -0.71 2.28
C ASP A 45 13.02 -1.01 2.46
N LEU A 46 12.52 -2.06 1.81
CA LEU A 46 11.09 -2.36 1.76
C LEU A 46 10.78 -3.75 2.30
N LEU A 47 9.66 -3.87 3.01
CA LEU A 47 9.09 -5.15 3.41
C LEU A 47 8.55 -5.90 2.19
N ARG A 48 8.82 -7.20 2.11
CA ARG A 48 8.26 -8.10 1.06
C ARG A 48 6.81 -8.46 1.36
N THR A 49 6.49 -8.61 2.64
CA THR A 49 5.18 -9.02 3.12
C THR A 49 4.82 -8.24 4.39
N ALA A 50 3.53 -7.92 4.54
CA ALA A 50 2.96 -7.35 5.76
C ALA A 50 1.65 -8.07 6.11
N VAL A 51 1.31 -8.11 7.40
CA VAL A 51 0.08 -8.72 7.91
C VAL A 51 -0.79 -7.63 8.53
N LEU A 52 -2.05 -7.57 8.12
CA LEU A 52 -3.04 -6.65 8.68
C LEU A 52 -3.96 -7.38 9.65
N TYR A 53 -3.82 -7.10 10.94
CA TYR A 53 -4.65 -7.66 12.01
C TYR A 53 -5.54 -6.59 12.65
N GLY A 54 -6.57 -7.01 13.38
CA GLY A 54 -7.44 -6.12 14.15
C GLY A 54 -8.87 -6.67 14.31
N PRO A 55 -9.72 -5.99 15.11
CA PRO A 55 -11.10 -6.42 15.37
C PRO A 55 -11.97 -6.53 14.11
N ASN A 56 -13.10 -7.23 14.22
CA ASN A 56 -14.13 -7.21 13.20
C ASN A 56 -14.62 -5.78 12.95
N ALA A 57 -15.01 -5.47 11.72
CA ALA A 57 -15.42 -4.13 11.27
C ALA A 57 -14.37 -3.00 11.38
N ALA A 58 -13.12 -3.28 11.76
CA ALA A 58 -12.04 -2.28 11.84
C ALA A 58 -11.55 -1.73 10.47
N GLY A 59 -12.24 -2.00 9.37
CA GLY A 59 -11.91 -1.45 8.04
C GLY A 59 -10.88 -2.23 7.22
N LYS A 60 -10.39 -3.39 7.70
CA LYS A 60 -9.38 -4.20 6.98
C LYS A 60 -9.78 -4.54 5.55
N SER A 61 -10.99 -5.07 5.32
CA SER A 61 -11.49 -5.36 3.97
C SER A 61 -11.62 -4.07 3.13
N ASN A 62 -12.00 -2.95 3.76
CA ASN A 62 -12.10 -1.66 3.06
C ASN A 62 -10.74 -1.14 2.58
N LEU A 63 -9.64 -1.46 3.26
CA LEU A 63 -8.29 -1.12 2.78
C LEU A 63 -8.00 -1.81 1.42
N PHE A 64 -8.30 -3.11 1.32
CA PHE A 64 -8.16 -3.85 0.06
C PHE A 64 -9.08 -3.34 -1.04
N HIS A 65 -10.31 -2.93 -0.68
CA HIS A 65 -11.22 -2.29 -1.63
C HIS A 65 -10.68 -0.95 -2.14
N ALA A 66 -10.02 -0.16 -1.29
CA ALA A 66 -9.39 1.10 -1.69
C ALA A 66 -8.19 0.85 -2.62
N LEU A 67 -7.33 -0.13 -2.30
CA LEU A 67 -6.24 -0.57 -3.17
C LEU A 67 -6.76 -1.02 -4.54
N ARG A 68 -7.84 -1.81 -4.58
CA ARG A 68 -8.45 -2.25 -5.83
C ARG A 68 -9.03 -1.09 -6.63
N ALA A 69 -9.67 -0.12 -5.97
CA ALA A 69 -10.18 1.08 -6.61
C ALA A 69 -9.04 1.90 -7.25
N LEU A 70 -7.91 2.06 -6.56
CA LEU A 70 -6.72 2.72 -7.14
C LEU A 70 -6.19 1.96 -8.35
N GLN A 71 -6.08 0.62 -8.27
CA GLN A 71 -5.64 -0.19 -9.41
C GLN A 71 -6.55 0.00 -10.63
N VAL A 72 -7.88 -0.06 -10.43
CA VAL A 72 -8.86 0.18 -11.49
C VAL A 72 -8.68 1.59 -12.05
N LEU A 73 -8.60 2.58 -11.16
CA LEU A 73 -8.43 3.98 -11.57
C LEU A 73 -7.18 4.15 -12.43
N VAL A 74 -6.02 3.58 -12.05
CA VAL A 74 -4.77 3.68 -12.81
C VAL A 74 -4.79 2.85 -14.10
N GLN A 75 -5.36 1.64 -14.06
CA GLN A 75 -5.40 0.74 -15.22
C GLN A 75 -6.34 1.25 -16.32
N PHE A 76 -7.39 1.99 -15.93
CA PHE A 76 -8.38 2.54 -16.85
C PHE A 76 -8.34 4.08 -16.91
N SER A 77 -7.36 4.74 -16.28
CA SER A 77 -7.12 6.17 -16.43
C SER A 77 -6.49 6.43 -17.79
N ALA A 78 -7.34 6.59 -18.81
CA ALA A 78 -7.09 7.26 -20.10
C ALA A 78 -7.92 6.67 -21.26
N THR A 79 -8.87 5.77 -21.04
CA THR A 79 -9.61 5.17 -22.17
C THR A 79 -10.61 6.12 -22.85
N ALA A 80 -10.98 7.26 -22.22
CA ALA A 80 -11.99 8.19 -22.72
C ALA A 80 -11.54 9.67 -22.87
N LEU A 81 -10.31 10.01 -22.48
CA LEU A 81 -9.83 11.41 -22.45
C LEU A 81 -8.69 11.72 -23.43
N GLN A 82 -8.24 10.75 -24.23
CA GLN A 82 -7.48 11.05 -25.44
C GLN A 82 -8.46 11.36 -26.58
N GLN A 83 -9.13 12.52 -26.49
CA GLN A 83 -9.62 13.17 -27.71
C GLN A 83 -8.42 13.85 -28.35
N GLY A 84 -7.82 13.14 -29.31
CA GLY A 84 -7.16 13.80 -30.43
C GLY A 84 -8.19 14.38 -31.38
#